data_AF-A0A7C8ZUZ5-F1
#
_entry.id   AF-A0A7C8ZUZ5-F1
#
_cell.length_a   1.000
_cell.length_b   1.000
_cell.length_c   1.000
_cell.angle_alpha   90.00
_cell.angle_beta   90.00
_cell.angle_gamma   90.00
#
_symmetry.space_group_name_H-M   'P 1'
#
loop_
_entity.id
_entity.type
_entity.pdbx_description
1 polymer ?
#
loop_
_entity_poly.entity_id
_entity_poly.type
_entity_poly.pdbx_seq_one_letter_code
_entity_poly.pdbx_strand_id
1 'polypeptide(L)'
;EYIAKTFSNWAVFRPQYMIGSGNNKDCEEWFFDRIVRDRPIPIPGSGMQITNIAHVRDLSYMLTLAVEKSEAANGNIFNIVSDRAVTLDGMAKLCAQAAGFPVNIVHYDPKAIG
;
A
#
# COMPACT_ATOMS: atom_id res chain seq x y z
N GLU A 1 -23.55 -1.78 -1.24
CA GLU A 1 -25.03 -1.77 -1.33
C GLU A 1 -25.69 -0.57 -0.64
N TYR A 2 -25.44 -0.31 0.65
CA TYR A 2 -26.08 0.82 1.36
C TYR A 2 -25.88 2.17 0.66
N ILE A 3 -24.62 2.55 0.37
CA ILE A 3 -24.29 3.81 -0.31
C ILE A 3 -25.08 3.99 -1.61
N ALA A 4 -25.14 2.95 -2.44
CA ALA A 4 -25.85 2.98 -3.71
C ALA A 4 -27.39 3.09 -3.58
N LYS A 5 -27.96 2.65 -2.45
CA LYS A 5 -29.38 2.80 -2.14
C LYS A 5 -29.72 4.18 -1.57
N THR A 6 -28.75 4.82 -0.91
CA THR A 6 -28.94 6.10 -0.22
C THR A 6 -28.61 7.31 -1.10
N PHE A 7 -27.59 7.20 -1.95
CA PHE A 7 -27.08 8.31 -2.74
C PHE A 7 -27.24 8.03 -4.24
N SER A 8 -27.77 9.01 -4.97
CA SER A 8 -27.88 8.95 -6.44
C SER A 8 -26.54 9.22 -7.15
N ASN A 9 -25.59 9.86 -6.46
CA ASN A 9 -24.23 10.05 -6.91
C ASN A 9 -23.23 9.59 -5.83
N TRP A 10 -22.38 8.63 -6.16
CA TRP A 10 -21.38 8.08 -5.25
C TRP A 10 -20.21 7.44 -6.00
N ALA A 11 -19.04 7.42 -5.38
CA ALA A 11 -17.88 6.64 -5.82
C ALA A 11 -17.17 6.06 -4.60
N VAL A 12 -16.60 4.85 -4.73
CA VAL A 12 -15.85 4.19 -3.65
C VAL A 12 -14.40 3.99 -4.06
N PHE A 13 -13.49 4.34 -3.17
CA PHE A 13 -12.06 4.20 -3.37
C PHE A 13 -11.48 3.18 -2.38
N ARG A 14 -10.70 2.23 -2.89
CA ARG A 14 -10.12 1.11 -2.14
C ARG A 14 -8.60 1.10 -2.28
N PRO A 15 -7.88 1.92 -1.49
CA PRO A 15 -6.44 1.83 -1.41
C PRO A 15 -6.01 0.56 -0.65
N GLN A 16 -4.97 -0.13 -1.12
CA GLN A 16 -4.38 -1.28 -0.43
C GLN A 16 -3.36 -0.83 0.64
N TYR A 17 -2.07 -0.73 0.27
CA TYR A 17 -1.00 -0.27 1.16
C TYR A 17 -0.67 1.18 0.83
N MET A 18 -1.24 2.11 1.61
CA MET A 18 -0.96 3.53 1.42
C MET A 18 0.46 3.86 1.87
N ILE A 19 1.13 4.72 1.11
CA ILE A 19 2.46 5.26 1.41
C ILE A 19 2.50 6.78 1.17
N GLY A 20 3.48 7.44 1.76
CA GLY A 20 3.80 8.84 1.53
C GLY A 20 3.66 9.72 2.78
N SER A 21 4.10 10.97 2.64
CA SER A 21 4.15 11.92 3.76
C SER A 21 2.77 12.12 4.41
N GLY A 22 2.74 12.11 5.74
CA GLY A 22 1.51 12.32 6.52
C GLY A 22 0.59 11.10 6.56
N ASN A 23 1.03 9.94 6.09
CA ASN A 23 0.35 8.69 6.31
C ASN A 23 0.38 8.33 7.80
N ASN A 24 -0.76 7.88 8.33
CA ASN A 24 -0.92 7.52 9.75
C ASN A 24 -0.74 6.02 10.00
N LYS A 25 -0.47 5.24 8.95
CA LYS A 25 -0.31 3.79 9.01
C LYS A 25 1.08 3.42 8.55
N ASP A 26 1.81 2.76 9.43
CA ASP A 26 3.25 2.46 9.31
C ASP A 26 3.53 1.35 8.27
N CYS A 27 3.11 1.51 7.02
CA CYS A 27 3.33 0.50 5.98
C CYS A 27 4.79 0.45 5.55
N GLU A 28 5.38 1.59 5.20
CA GLU A 28 6.78 1.73 4.81
C GLU A 28 7.67 2.10 6.01
N GLU A 29 7.14 2.86 6.98
CA GLU A 29 7.89 3.31 8.15
C GLU A 29 8.43 2.15 8.97
N TRP A 30 7.67 1.05 9.09
CA TRP A 30 8.15 -0.16 9.76
C TRP A 30 9.37 -0.79 9.06
N PHE A 31 9.43 -0.76 7.72
CA PHE A 31 10.61 -1.23 6.99
C PHE A 31 11.78 -0.28 7.23
N PHE A 32 11.56 1.02 7.09
CA PHE A 32 12.61 2.02 7.31
C PHE A 32 13.18 1.96 8.73
N ASP A 33 12.32 1.86 9.76
CA ASP A 33 12.70 1.76 11.17
C ASP A 33 13.72 0.66 11.43
N ARG A 34 13.47 -0.51 10.83
CA ARG A 34 14.34 -1.69 10.97
C ARG A 34 15.62 -1.55 10.17
N ILE A 35 15.52 -1.07 8.93
CA ILE A 35 16.66 -0.91 8.01
C ILE A 35 17.69 0.07 8.60
N VAL A 36 17.26 1.26 9.01
CA VAL A 36 18.18 2.30 9.52
C VAL A 36 18.78 1.94 10.89
N ARG A 37 18.23 0.94 11.57
CA ARG A 37 18.70 0.42 12.87
C ARG A 37 19.35 -0.96 12.76
N ASP A 38 19.64 -1.43 11.55
CA ASP A 38 20.24 -2.75 11.28
C ASP A 38 19.50 -3.91 11.97
N ARG A 39 18.17 -3.88 11.93
CA ARG A 39 17.30 -4.93 12.48
C ARG A 39 16.79 -5.83 11.35
N PRO A 40 16.70 -7.15 11.58
CA PRO A 40 16.15 -8.06 10.58
C PRO A 40 14.67 -7.76 10.30
N ILE A 41 14.27 -7.90 9.05
CA ILE A 41 12.89 -7.75 8.57
C ILE A 41 12.26 -9.15 8.48
N PRO A 42 11.38 -9.53 9.42
CA PRO A 42 10.67 -10.79 9.34
C PRO A 42 9.61 -10.75 8.23
N ILE A 43 9.66 -11.69 7.30
CA ILE A 43 8.68 -11.84 6.21
C ILE A 43 8.08 -13.25 6.24
N PRO A 44 6.75 -13.39 6.23
CA PRO A 44 6.12 -14.72 6.27
C PRO A 44 6.25 -15.46 4.94
N GLY A 45 6.53 -16.76 5.02
CA GLY A 45 6.65 -17.64 3.85
C GLY A 45 7.83 -17.25 2.96
N SER A 46 7.64 -17.32 1.64
CA SER A 46 8.72 -17.07 0.66
C SER A 46 8.99 -15.59 0.39
N GLY A 47 8.16 -14.67 0.89
CA GLY A 47 8.23 -13.24 0.58
C GLY A 47 7.87 -12.86 -0.87
N MET A 48 7.52 -13.85 -1.71
CA MET A 48 7.15 -13.66 -3.11
C MET A 48 5.66 -13.33 -3.32
N GLN A 49 4.89 -13.17 -2.24
CA GLN A 49 3.50 -12.75 -2.32
C GLN A 49 3.43 -11.37 -2.94
N ILE A 50 2.62 -11.24 -3.99
CA ILE A 50 2.46 -10.01 -4.75
C ILE A 50 1.51 -9.09 -3.99
N THR A 51 1.90 -7.83 -3.89
CA THR A 51 1.12 -6.76 -3.32
C THR A 51 1.23 -5.49 -4.16
N ASN A 52 0.43 -4.48 -3.80
CA ASN A 52 0.44 -3.19 -4.47
C ASN A 52 0.36 -2.07 -3.44
N ILE A 53 1.05 -0.97 -3.76
CA ILE A 53 1.15 0.24 -2.95
C ILE A 53 0.37 1.36 -3.61
N ALA A 54 -0.18 2.26 -2.81
CA ALA A 54 -0.91 3.43 -3.26
C ALA A 54 -0.27 4.68 -2.66
N HIS A 55 0.29 5.55 -3.49
CA HIS A 55 0.85 6.79 -2.96
C HIS A 55 -0.28 7.78 -2.61
N VAL A 56 -0.18 8.45 -1.45
CA VAL A 56 -1.20 9.38 -0.95
C VAL A 56 -1.52 10.51 -1.94
N ARG A 57 -0.51 10.96 -2.70
CA ARG A 57 -0.70 11.95 -3.78
C ARG A 57 -1.64 11.43 -4.87
N ASP A 58 -1.50 10.18 -5.28
CA ASP A 58 -2.31 9.61 -6.36
C ASP A 58 -3.76 9.40 -5.90
N LEU A 59 -3.95 8.92 -4.66
CA LEU A 59 -5.26 8.88 -4.02
C LEU A 59 -5.92 10.27 -4.00
N SER A 60 -5.19 11.30 -3.54
CA SER A 60 -5.73 12.66 -3.47
C SER A 60 -6.13 13.19 -4.85
N TYR A 61 -5.33 12.89 -5.88
CA TYR A 61 -5.61 13.28 -7.24
C TYR A 61 -6.83 12.56 -7.82
N MET A 62 -6.98 11.26 -7.56
CA MET A 62 -8.15 10.49 -7.95
C MET A 62 -9.44 11.01 -7.30
N LEU A 63 -9.38 11.39 -6.02
CA LEU A 63 -10.52 12.00 -5.33
C LEU A 63 -10.92 13.33 -5.96
N THR A 64 -9.95 14.21 -6.22
CA THR A 64 -10.18 15.49 -6.92
C THR A 64 -10.83 15.26 -8.28
N LEU A 65 -10.28 14.35 -9.09
CA LEU A 65 -10.83 14.03 -10.40
C LEU A 65 -12.25 13.46 -10.34
N ALA A 66 -12.57 12.69 -9.30
CA ALA A 66 -13.91 12.14 -9.14
C ALA A 66 -14.95 13.20 -8.78
N VAL A 67 -14.54 14.26 -8.07
CA VAL A 67 -15.39 15.43 -7.84
C VAL A 67 -15.56 16.24 -9.12
N GLU A 68 -14.46 16.53 -9.83
CA GLU A 68 -14.48 17.30 -11.08
C GLU A 68 -15.25 16.60 -12.20
N LYS A 69 -15.16 15.27 -12.26
CA LYS A 69 -15.77 14.41 -13.29
C LYS A 69 -16.78 13.45 -12.67
N SER A 70 -17.69 14.02 -11.89
CA SER A 70 -18.65 13.24 -11.08
C SER A 70 -19.51 12.26 -11.89
N GLU A 71 -19.89 12.60 -13.13
CA GLU A 71 -20.63 11.69 -14.01
C GLU A 71 -19.82 10.44 -14.37
N ALA A 72 -18.52 10.59 -14.64
CA ALA A 72 -17.63 9.46 -14.95
C ALA A 72 -17.31 8.63 -13.71
N ALA A 73 -17.28 9.25 -12.53
CA ALA A 73 -16.99 8.56 -11.27
C ALA A 73 -18.22 7.88 -10.65
N ASN A 74 -19.43 8.37 -10.93
CA ASN A 74 -20.65 7.90 -10.28
C ASN A 74 -20.88 6.40 -10.50
N GLY A 75 -21.26 5.69 -9.43
CA GLY A 75 -21.60 4.28 -9.43
C GLY A 75 -20.38 3.36 -9.44
N ASN A 76 -19.17 3.90 -9.48
CA ASN A 76 -17.95 3.12 -9.65
C ASN A 76 -17.22 2.85 -8.33
N ILE A 77 -16.51 1.72 -8.33
CA ILE A 77 -15.62 1.29 -7.26
C ILE A 77 -14.22 1.17 -7.86
N PHE A 78 -13.29 1.98 -7.36
CA PHE A 78 -11.92 2.04 -7.84
C PHE A 78 -10.97 1.39 -6.83
N ASN A 79 -10.19 0.41 -7.27
CA ASN A 79 -9.02 -0.03 -6.53
C ASN A 79 -7.88 0.94 -6.82
N ILE A 80 -7.30 1.52 -5.76
CA ILE A 80 -6.20 2.46 -5.90
C ILE A 80 -4.91 1.68 -5.72
N VAL A 81 -4.15 1.63 -6.79
CA VAL A 81 -2.95 0.83 -6.93
C VAL A 81 -1.95 1.57 -7.82
N SER A 82 -0.67 1.30 -7.62
CA SER A 82 0.39 1.67 -8.53
C SER A 82 0.31 0.88 -9.84
N ASP A 83 0.97 1.40 -10.88
CA ASP A 83 1.15 0.76 -12.18
C ASP A 83 2.03 -0.51 -12.09
N ARG A 84 2.73 -0.69 -10.97
CA ARG A 84 3.61 -1.83 -10.70
C ARG A 84 3.26 -2.52 -9.40
N ALA A 85 3.14 -3.83 -9.47
CA ALA A 85 3.06 -4.67 -8.29
C ALA A 85 4.46 -4.94 -7.72
N VAL A 86 4.54 -5.18 -6.41
CA VAL A 86 5.78 -5.49 -5.69
C VAL A 86 5.60 -6.78 -4.89
N THR A 87 6.67 -7.54 -4.67
CA THR A 87 6.64 -8.63 -3.68
C THR A 87 6.91 -8.06 -2.29
N LEU A 88 6.65 -8.83 -1.23
CA LEU A 88 7.02 -8.40 0.13
C LEU A 88 8.54 -8.22 0.27
N ASP A 89 9.31 -9.14 -0.30
CA ASP A 89 10.76 -8.99 -0.43
C ASP A 89 11.15 -7.74 -1.23
N GLY A 90 10.41 -7.48 -2.32
CA GLY A 90 10.59 -6.30 -3.16
C GLY A 90 10.36 -5.01 -2.38
N MET A 91 9.34 -4.96 -1.52
CA MET A 91 9.06 -3.80 -0.67
C MET A 91 10.23 -3.50 0.27
N ALA A 92 10.74 -4.53 0.96
CA ALA A 92 11.90 -4.40 1.84
C ALA A 92 13.15 -3.90 1.10
N LYS A 93 13.42 -4.44 -0.09
CA LYS A 93 14.55 -4.04 -0.94
C LYS A 93 14.42 -2.62 -1.47
N LEU A 94 13.22 -2.20 -1.89
CA LEU A 94 12.95 -0.83 -2.33
C LEU A 94 13.15 0.17 -1.18
N CYS A 95 12.69 -0.16 0.02
CA CYS A 95 12.92 0.68 1.20
C CYS A 95 14.42 0.79 1.53
N ALA A 96 15.17 -0.31 1.46
CA ALA A 96 16.61 -0.28 1.69
C ALA A 96 17.36 0.55 0.66
N GLN A 97 17.00 0.39 -0.62
CA GLN A 97 17.54 1.20 -1.69
C GLN A 97 17.27 2.69 -1.47
N ALA A 98 16.04 3.05 -1.07
CA ALA A 98 15.67 4.44 -0.80
C ALA A 98 16.39 5.00 0.44
N ALA A 99 16.61 4.19 1.47
CA ALA A 99 17.32 4.58 2.69
C ALA A 99 18.84 4.67 2.52
N GLY A 100 19.41 3.96 1.52
CA GLY A 100 20.86 3.86 1.34
C GLY A 100 21.54 2.89 2.30
N PHE A 101 20.81 1.91 2.84
CA PHE A 101 21.29 0.91 3.80
C PHE A 101 21.06 -0.51 3.27
N PRO A 102 21.86 -1.50 3.70
CA PRO A 102 21.58 -2.91 3.39
C PRO A 102 20.30 -3.37 4.11
N VAL A 103 19.69 -4.45 3.60
CA VAL A 103 18.55 -5.10 4.23
C VAL A 103 18.86 -6.55 4.58
N ASN A 104 18.49 -6.96 5.79
CA ASN A 104 18.52 -8.34 6.24
C ASN A 104 17.09 -8.89 6.32
N ILE A 105 16.68 -9.69 5.33
CA ILE A 105 15.36 -10.32 5.29
C ILE A 105 15.44 -11.69 5.96
N VAL A 106 14.54 -11.97 6.90
CA VAL A 106 14.41 -13.26 7.56
C VAL A 106 13.04 -13.85 7.27
N HIS A 107 13.01 -14.93 6.50
CA HIS A 107 11.78 -15.65 6.21
C HIS A 107 11.40 -16.56 7.38
N TYR A 108 10.10 -16.63 7.69
CA TYR A 108 9.59 -17.54 8.72
C TYR A 108 8.31 -18.25 8.26
N ASP A 109 8.04 -19.44 8.80
CA ASP A 109 6.76 -20.13 8.59
C ASP A 109 5.74 -19.67 9.66
N PRO A 110 4.66 -18.97 9.28
CA PRO A 110 3.65 -18.55 10.25
C PRO A 110 3.03 -19.72 11.01
N LYS A 111 2.84 -20.86 10.36
CA LYS A 111 2.20 -22.05 10.97
C LYS A 111 3.06 -22.71 12.04
N ALA A 112 4.37 -22.50 11.98
CA ALA A 112 5.29 -23.00 13.00
C ALA A 112 5.30 -22.13 14.27
N ILE A 113 4.73 -20.92 14.21
CA ILE A 113 4.79 -19.91 15.27
C ILE A 113 3.40 -19.58 15.86
N GLY A 114 2.29 -19.98 15.20
CA GLY A 114 0.91 -19.86 15.68
C GLY A 114 -0.11 -19.95 14.55
#